data_AF-A0A651HVE8-F1
#
_entry.id   AF-A0A651HVE8-F1
#
_cell.length_a   1.000
_cell.length_b   1.000
_cell.length_c   1.000
_cell.angle_alpha   90.00
_cell.angle_beta   90.00
_cell.angle_gamma   90.00
#
_symmetry.space_group_name_H-M   'P 1'
#
loop_
_entity.id
_entity.type
_entity.pdbx_description
1 polymer ?
#
loop_
_entity_poly.entity_id
_entity_poly.type
_entity_poly.pdbx_seq_one_letter_code
_entity_poly.pdbx_strand_id
1 'polypeptide(L)'
;MRGAETMELAGAITPPPTGAPPGPEPGTTARPATLPDLLLSACLPGSAHMMRGAWMVGGGLVLSWGLLVALTVVRWERIAGMLSARPPALDEGFALGGLAILLAGIWGGALYDLGVRSRRPPPVRGDSQWALAVRQLRRNRMAMAGLGVIVALYLLALLTPLLAPFDPVAQGDIVATRFLAPSGTHPMGTDRFGRDIFSRVLYGARISLSIGFIAMGIAVTLGTLLGALAGYLGGLVDGALMRFTDMMLSFPRLILLIVIIAMFDASIFLVVAVLGLTGWMGV
;
A
#
# COMPACT_ATOMS: atom_id res chain seq x y z
N MET A 1 51.82 41.01 -26.11
CA MET A 1 50.50 40.85 -26.74
C MET A 1 50.28 39.39 -27.10
N ARG A 2 49.49 38.67 -26.28
CA ARG A 2 48.70 37.44 -26.54
C ARG A 2 48.58 36.66 -25.22
N GLY A 3 47.71 37.15 -24.36
CA GLY A 3 47.13 36.40 -23.25
C GLY A 3 45.62 36.60 -23.35
N ALA A 4 44.95 35.71 -24.10
CA ALA A 4 43.50 35.80 -24.33
C ALA A 4 42.91 34.49 -24.91
N GLU A 5 43.24 33.31 -24.37
CA GLU A 5 42.66 32.03 -24.90
C GLU A 5 42.25 30.97 -23.87
N THR A 6 42.12 31.28 -22.57
CA THR A 6 41.83 30.21 -21.57
C THR A 6 40.78 30.54 -20.52
N MET A 7 39.69 31.24 -20.86
CA MET A 7 38.70 31.59 -19.83
C MET A 7 37.22 31.61 -20.27
N GLU A 8 36.77 30.66 -21.11
CA GLU A 8 35.34 30.64 -21.47
C GLU A 8 34.68 29.27 -21.71
N LEU A 9 35.20 28.15 -21.17
CA LEU A 9 34.53 26.84 -21.32
C LEU A 9 34.64 25.96 -20.06
N ALA A 10 34.18 26.46 -18.90
CA ALA A 10 34.06 25.67 -17.67
C ALA A 10 32.70 25.86 -16.97
N GLY A 11 31.63 26.10 -17.72
CA GLY A 11 30.25 26.08 -17.25
C GLY A 11 29.58 24.73 -17.49
N ALA A 12 30.19 23.64 -17.01
CA ALA A 12 29.61 22.30 -17.15
C ALA A 12 28.41 22.16 -16.22
N ILE A 13 27.21 22.16 -16.82
CA ILE A 13 25.94 21.76 -16.21
C ILE A 13 26.08 20.29 -15.79
N THR A 14 26.38 20.05 -14.52
CA THR A 14 26.20 18.73 -13.93
C THR A 14 24.70 18.55 -13.65
N PRO A 15 24.02 17.56 -14.25
CA PRO A 15 22.65 17.26 -13.87
C PRO A 15 22.64 16.84 -12.39
N PRO A 16 21.66 17.28 -11.59
CA PRO A 16 21.60 16.94 -10.18
C PRO A 16 21.55 15.41 -10.01
N PRO A 17 22.17 14.85 -8.97
CA PRO A 17 22.17 13.42 -8.74
C PRO A 17 20.73 12.90 -8.68
N THR A 18 20.45 11.85 -9.45
CA THR A 18 19.14 11.19 -9.53
C THR A 18 18.81 10.55 -8.17
N GLY A 19 18.15 11.34 -7.32
CA GLY A 19 17.87 11.00 -5.92
C GLY A 19 17.91 12.18 -4.96
N ALA A 20 18.37 13.37 -5.39
CA ALA A 20 18.21 14.58 -4.59
C ALA A 20 16.71 14.89 -4.46
N PRO A 21 16.18 15.13 -3.24
CA PRO A 21 14.81 15.60 -3.09
C PRO A 21 14.63 16.86 -3.93
N PRO A 22 13.46 17.05 -4.59
CA PRO A 22 13.21 18.27 -5.34
C PRO A 22 13.52 19.47 -4.44
N GLY A 23 14.36 20.38 -4.93
CA GLY A 23 14.69 21.61 -4.20
C GLY A 23 13.39 22.30 -3.77
N PRO A 24 13.36 22.93 -2.58
CA PRO A 24 12.15 23.51 -2.04
C PRO A 24 11.52 24.46 -3.07
N GLU A 25 10.22 24.30 -3.34
CA GLU A 25 9.48 25.22 -4.19
C GLU A 25 9.70 26.66 -3.70
N PRO A 26 10.01 27.62 -4.60
CA PRO A 26 10.24 29.01 -4.22
C PRO A 26 8.93 29.61 -3.68
N GLY A 27 8.77 29.52 -2.35
CA GLY A 27 7.58 29.96 -1.63
C GLY A 27 7.35 29.24 -0.30
N THR A 28 7.82 27.98 -0.15
CA THR A 28 7.64 27.20 1.09
C THR A 28 8.96 26.98 1.80
N THR A 29 9.58 28.07 2.27
CA THR A 29 10.56 27.95 3.36
C THR A 29 9.79 28.06 4.66
N ALA A 30 9.43 26.92 5.26
CA ALA A 30 8.86 26.89 6.60
C ALA A 30 9.96 27.38 7.58
N ARG A 31 10.07 28.71 7.72
CA ARG A 31 11.00 29.32 8.65
C ARG A 31 10.59 28.89 10.07
N PRO A 32 11.56 28.54 10.94
CA PRO A 32 11.26 28.26 12.33
C PRO A 32 10.56 29.46 12.96
N ALA A 33 9.63 29.22 13.88
CA ALA A 33 8.96 30.30 14.60
C ALA A 33 9.98 31.25 15.22
N THR A 34 9.88 32.52 14.87
CA THR A 34 10.74 33.57 15.42
C THR A 34 10.14 34.09 16.73
N LEU A 35 10.96 34.75 17.55
CA LEU A 35 10.48 35.43 18.77
C LEU A 35 9.26 36.34 18.54
N PRO A 36 9.20 37.19 17.49
CA PRO A 36 8.00 37.99 17.23
C PRO A 36 6.77 37.14 16.92
N ASP A 37 6.91 35.98 16.29
CA ASP A 37 5.76 35.10 16.03
C ASP A 37 5.22 34.45 17.31
N LEU A 38 6.11 34.13 18.26
CA LEU A 38 5.73 33.62 19.57
C LEU A 38 5.04 34.72 20.39
N LEU A 39 5.56 35.95 20.33
CA LEU A 39 4.94 37.11 20.99
C LEU A 39 3.57 37.44 20.41
N LEU A 40 3.41 37.38 19.08
CA LEU A 40 2.12 37.58 18.43
C LEU A 40 1.09 36.54 18.89
N SER A 41 1.48 35.26 18.91
CA SER A 41 0.57 34.19 19.37
C SER A 41 0.37 34.15 20.88
N ALA A 42 1.27 34.74 21.66
CA ALA A 42 1.04 35.03 23.07
C ALA A 42 0.00 36.14 23.22
N CYS A 43 0.07 37.23 22.45
CA CYS A 43 -0.96 38.28 22.54
C CYS A 43 -2.34 37.78 22.09
N LEU A 44 -2.42 36.98 21.02
CA LEU A 44 -3.67 36.44 20.51
C LEU A 44 -3.44 35.04 19.89
N PRO A 45 -4.06 33.98 20.45
CA PRO A 45 -3.76 32.61 20.04
C PRO A 45 -4.16 32.35 18.59
N GLY A 46 -3.21 31.88 17.78
CA GLY A 46 -3.42 31.60 16.35
C GLY A 46 -3.12 32.77 15.40
N SER A 47 -2.81 33.96 15.91
CA SER A 47 -2.47 35.13 15.07
C SER A 47 -1.21 34.91 14.24
N ALA A 48 -0.17 34.29 14.79
CA ALA A 48 1.05 34.04 14.02
C ALA A 48 0.86 32.93 12.97
N HIS A 49 -0.08 31.99 13.16
CA HIS A 49 -0.44 31.03 12.11
C HIS A 49 -1.08 31.72 10.90
N MET A 50 -1.91 32.75 11.14
CA MET A 50 -2.50 33.54 10.05
C MET A 50 -1.43 34.33 9.28
N MET A 51 -0.50 34.97 10.00
CA MET A 51 0.61 35.71 9.38
C MET A 51 1.58 34.83 8.58
N ARG A 52 1.67 33.54 8.93
CA ARG A 52 2.47 32.54 8.21
C ARG A 52 1.71 31.82 7.08
N GLY A 53 0.48 32.25 6.76
CA GLY A 53 -0.32 31.69 5.66
C GLY A 53 -1.16 30.45 6.01
N ALA A 54 -1.12 30.00 7.27
CA ALA A 54 -1.95 28.89 7.77
C ALA A 54 -3.31 29.40 8.29
N TRP A 55 -4.05 30.10 7.42
CA TRP A 55 -5.28 30.82 7.75
C TRP A 55 -6.37 29.97 8.41
N MET A 56 -6.54 28.72 7.97
CA MET A 56 -7.54 27.82 8.56
C MET A 56 -7.20 27.44 10.01
N VAL A 57 -5.92 27.15 10.28
CA VAL A 57 -5.45 26.74 11.62
C VAL A 57 -5.49 27.94 12.57
N GLY A 58 -4.93 29.07 12.13
CA GLY A 58 -4.94 30.31 12.92
C GLY A 58 -6.34 30.84 13.16
N GLY A 59 -7.17 30.91 12.11
CA GLY A 59 -8.57 31.34 12.23
C GLY A 59 -9.38 30.44 13.15
N GLY A 60 -9.20 29.12 13.08
CA GLY A 60 -9.86 28.17 13.98
C GLY A 60 -9.51 28.38 15.45
N LEU A 61 -8.24 28.64 15.75
CA LEU A 61 -7.77 28.93 17.12
C LEU A 61 -8.31 30.27 17.64
N VAL A 62 -8.26 31.33 16.83
CA VAL A 62 -8.77 32.66 17.18
C VAL A 62 -10.28 32.63 17.41
N LEU A 63 -11.03 31.97 16.53
CA LEU A 63 -12.49 31.86 16.65
C LEU A 63 -12.88 31.05 17.89
N SER A 64 -12.22 29.91 18.14
CA SER A 64 -12.51 29.07 19.30
C SER A 64 -12.22 29.80 20.61
N TRP A 65 -11.08 30.50 20.70
CA TRP A 65 -10.70 31.26 21.88
C TRP A 65 -11.60 32.49 22.08
N GLY A 66 -11.86 33.25 21.00
CA GLY A 66 -12.73 34.42 21.01
C GLY A 66 -14.17 34.09 21.39
N LEU A 67 -14.70 32.95 20.91
CA LEU A 67 -16.02 32.47 21.30
C LEU A 67 -16.10 32.17 22.80
N LEU A 68 -15.08 31.51 23.38
CA LEU A 68 -15.03 31.23 24.80
C LEU A 68 -14.95 32.52 25.63
N VAL A 69 -14.13 33.48 25.23
CA VAL A 69 -14.06 34.79 25.90
C VAL A 69 -15.40 35.52 25.79
N ALA A 70 -16.03 35.53 24.61
CA ALA A 70 -17.34 36.16 24.42
C ALA A 70 -18.42 35.52 25.29
N LEU A 71 -18.45 34.19 25.41
CA LEU A 71 -19.36 33.49 26.32
C LEU A 71 -19.11 33.86 27.78
N THR A 72 -17.84 34.01 28.18
CA THR A 72 -17.45 34.47 29.52
C THR A 72 -17.97 35.89 29.79
N VAL A 73 -17.87 36.80 28.82
CA VAL A 73 -18.35 38.19 28.95
C VAL A 73 -19.87 38.26 28.96
N VAL A 74 -20.56 37.53 28.07
CA VAL A 74 -22.03 37.50 27.98
C VAL A 74 -22.66 36.90 29.24
N ARG A 75 -21.98 35.96 29.89
CA ARG A 75 -22.44 35.33 31.14
C ARG A 75 -21.74 35.89 32.39
N TRP A 76 -21.16 37.09 32.29
CA TRP A 76 -20.36 37.69 33.35
C TRP A 76 -21.12 37.81 34.67
N GLU A 77 -22.40 38.20 34.65
CA GLU A 77 -23.21 38.30 35.87
C GLU A 77 -23.34 36.96 36.62
N ARG A 78 -23.48 35.85 35.89
CA ARG A 78 -23.52 34.51 36.50
C ARG A 78 -22.16 34.10 37.06
N ILE A 79 -21.09 34.39 36.32
CA ILE A 79 -19.72 34.06 36.71
C ILE A 79 -19.29 34.89 37.94
N ALA A 80 -19.62 36.18 37.96
CA ALA A 80 -19.37 37.08 39.09
C ALA A 80 -20.13 36.62 40.33
N GLY A 81 -21.37 36.15 40.16
CA GLY A 81 -22.15 35.49 41.22
C GLY A 81 -21.42 34.29 41.83
N MET A 82 -20.94 33.36 40.98
CA MET A 82 -20.18 32.18 41.41
C MET A 82 -18.87 32.54 42.16
N LEU A 83 -18.18 33.61 41.74
CA LEU A 83 -16.95 34.08 42.38
C LEU A 83 -17.18 34.76 43.74
N SER A 84 -18.35 35.37 43.93
CA SER A 84 -18.72 36.06 45.17
C SER A 84 -19.25 35.12 46.26
N ALA A 85 -19.80 33.96 45.89
CA ALA A 85 -20.22 32.91 46.82
C ALA A 85 -18.98 32.14 47.33
N ARG A 86 -18.65 32.28 48.62
CA ARG A 86 -17.59 31.47 49.26
C ARG A 86 -18.16 30.62 50.40
N PRO A 87 -18.03 29.29 50.36
CA PRO A 87 -17.45 28.47 49.28
C PRO A 87 -18.43 28.31 48.08
N PRO A 88 -17.93 28.30 46.83
CA PRO A 88 -18.76 27.99 45.67
C PRO A 88 -19.22 26.53 45.73
N ALA A 89 -20.38 26.24 45.14
CA ALA A 89 -20.84 24.87 45.02
C ALA A 89 -19.88 24.04 44.14
N LEU A 90 -19.79 22.73 44.38
CA LEU A 90 -18.80 21.87 43.70
C LEU A 90 -18.94 21.91 42.16
N ASP A 91 -20.17 21.94 41.67
CA ASP A 91 -20.52 22.06 40.25
C ASP A 91 -20.10 23.40 39.63
N GLU A 92 -20.25 24.51 40.37
CA GLU A 92 -19.79 25.84 39.95
C GLU A 92 -18.25 25.91 39.90
N GLY A 93 -17.58 25.27 40.86
CA GLY A 93 -16.12 25.14 40.88
C GLY A 93 -15.58 24.38 39.67
N PHE A 94 -16.23 23.28 39.28
CA PHE A 94 -15.84 22.53 38.07
C PHE A 94 -16.08 23.33 36.79
N ALA A 95 -17.17 24.10 36.70
CA ALA A 95 -17.46 24.93 35.54
C ALA A 95 -16.41 26.05 35.34
N LEU A 96 -16.04 26.76 36.41
CA LEU A 96 -15.01 27.81 36.37
C LEU A 96 -13.62 27.22 36.07
N GLY A 97 -13.28 26.10 36.71
CA GLY A 97 -12.03 25.39 36.46
C GLY A 97 -11.92 24.89 35.02
N GLY A 98 -12.99 24.29 34.49
CA GLY A 98 -13.04 23.81 33.11
C GLY A 98 -12.89 24.93 32.08
N LEU A 99 -13.55 26.07 32.30
CA LEU A 99 -13.43 27.25 31.43
C LEU A 99 -12.01 27.81 31.43
N ALA A 100 -11.38 27.93 32.60
CA ALA A 100 -9.99 28.39 32.72
C ALA A 100 -9.01 27.42 32.02
N ILE A 101 -9.21 26.11 32.18
CA ILE A 101 -8.40 25.07 31.54
C ILE A 101 -8.55 25.11 30.01
N LEU A 102 -9.77 25.30 29.48
CA LEU A 102 -10.00 25.36 28.03
C LEU A 102 -9.37 26.62 27.41
N LEU A 103 -9.50 27.78 28.05
CA LEU A 103 -8.86 29.02 27.60
C LEU A 103 -7.33 28.88 27.61
N ALA A 104 -6.76 28.35 28.70
CA ALA A 104 -5.32 28.13 28.81
C ALA A 104 -4.82 27.03 27.86
N GLY A 105 -5.63 26.00 27.61
CA GLY A 105 -5.29 24.88 26.74
C GLY A 105 -5.24 25.25 25.26
N ILE A 106 -6.19 26.06 24.78
CA ILE A 106 -6.17 26.60 23.41
C ILE A 106 -4.99 27.55 23.22
N TRP A 107 -4.70 28.38 24.22
CA TRP A 107 -3.59 29.33 24.20
C TRP A 107 -2.22 28.62 24.24
N GLY A 108 -2.06 27.66 25.14
CA GLY A 108 -0.86 26.81 25.26
C GLY A 108 -0.67 25.91 24.04
N GLY A 109 -1.75 25.37 23.46
CA GLY A 109 -1.69 24.58 22.24
C GLY A 109 -1.19 25.37 21.04
N ALA A 110 -1.62 26.63 20.89
CA ALA A 110 -1.13 27.53 19.84
C ALA A 110 0.39 27.81 19.98
N LEU A 111 0.86 28.08 21.20
CA LEU A 111 2.28 28.31 21.50
C LEU A 111 3.13 27.04 21.31
N TYR A 112 2.62 25.89 21.73
CA TYR A 112 3.29 24.60 21.57
C TYR A 112 3.44 24.22 20.09
N ASP A 113 2.38 24.41 19.29
CA ASP A 113 2.38 24.15 17.86
C ASP A 113 3.45 25.00 17.13
N LEU A 114 3.57 26.27 17.50
CA LEU A 114 4.58 27.16 16.94
C LEU A 114 5.99 26.89 17.46
N GLY A 115 6.15 26.57 18.74
CA GLY A 115 7.46 26.36 19.35
C GLY A 115 8.11 25.01 19.01
N VAL A 116 7.30 23.95 18.93
CA VAL A 116 7.76 22.55 18.81
C VAL A 116 7.45 21.96 17.44
N ARG A 117 6.25 22.23 16.88
CA ARG A 117 5.80 21.63 15.63
C ARG A 117 6.35 22.35 14.40
N SER A 118 6.57 23.67 14.48
CA SER A 118 7.21 24.44 13.39
C SER A 118 8.67 24.07 13.13
N ARG A 119 9.30 23.27 14.02
CA ARG A 119 10.66 22.73 13.84
C ARG A 119 10.66 21.38 13.14
N ARG A 120 9.50 20.76 12.93
CA ARG A 120 9.39 19.47 12.22
C ARG A 120 9.38 19.75 10.72
N PRO A 121 10.22 19.07 9.92
CA PRO A 121 10.12 19.15 8.47
C PRO A 121 8.70 18.75 8.02
N PRO A 122 8.17 19.33 6.92
CA PRO A 122 6.86 18.97 6.41
C PRO A 122 6.80 17.45 6.19
N PRO A 123 5.67 16.80 6.48
CA PRO A 123 5.53 15.37 6.26
C PRO A 123 5.81 15.07 4.79
N VAL A 124 6.88 14.30 4.53
CA VAL A 124 7.15 13.77 3.19
C VAL A 124 5.95 12.93 2.82
N ARG A 125 5.22 13.30 1.76
CA ARG A 125 4.19 12.42 1.18
C ARG A 125 4.91 11.13 0.78
N GLY A 126 4.73 10.07 1.56
CA GLY A 126 5.25 8.75 1.20
C GLY A 126 4.60 8.33 -0.10
N ASP A 127 5.41 7.93 -1.08
CA ASP A 127 4.89 7.25 -2.28
C ASP A 127 4.00 6.08 -1.83
N SER A 128 2.88 5.86 -2.53
CA SER A 128 2.07 4.67 -2.25
C SER A 128 2.93 3.42 -2.41
N GLN A 129 2.79 2.44 -1.50
CA GLN A 129 3.57 1.20 -1.55
C GLN A 129 3.41 0.48 -2.91
N TRP A 130 2.24 0.63 -3.54
CA TRP A 130 1.97 0.19 -4.89
C TRP A 130 2.79 0.94 -5.95
N ALA A 131 2.90 2.26 -5.86
CA ALA A 131 3.73 3.04 -6.78
C ALA A 131 5.21 2.66 -6.67
N LEU A 132 5.70 2.39 -5.46
CA LEU A 132 7.05 1.88 -5.22
C LEU A 132 7.26 0.50 -5.85
N ALA A 133 6.33 -0.43 -5.61
CA ALA A 133 6.38 -1.78 -6.17
C ALA A 133 6.37 -1.78 -7.71
N VAL A 134 5.48 -1.00 -8.34
CA VAL A 134 5.41 -0.87 -9.80
C VAL A 134 6.68 -0.24 -10.37
N ARG A 135 7.21 0.80 -9.71
CA ARG A 135 8.47 1.44 -10.13
C ARG A 135 9.64 0.46 -10.07
N GLN A 136 9.72 -0.35 -9.01
CA GLN A 136 10.76 -1.35 -8.85
C GLN A 136 10.63 -2.48 -9.88
N LEU A 137 9.41 -2.96 -10.14
CA LEU A 137 9.13 -3.99 -11.13
C LEU A 137 9.54 -3.53 -12.53
N ARG A 138 9.15 -2.30 -12.92
CA ARG A 138 9.49 -1.72 -14.23
C ARG A 138 10.98 -1.50 -14.43
N ARG A 139 11.73 -1.24 -13.35
CA ARG A 139 13.20 -1.06 -13.42
C ARG A 139 13.93 -2.38 -13.64
N ASN A 140 13.35 -3.50 -13.20
CA ASN A 140 13.94 -4.82 -13.36
C ASN A 140 13.61 -5.44 -14.73
N ARG A 141 14.55 -5.37 -15.67
CA ARG A 141 14.38 -5.91 -17.04
C ARG A 141 14.05 -7.40 -17.06
N MET A 142 14.63 -8.20 -16.16
CA MET A 142 14.34 -9.63 -16.07
C MET A 142 12.91 -9.88 -15.59
N ALA A 143 12.45 -9.12 -14.59
CA ALA A 143 11.07 -9.23 -14.11
C ALA A 143 10.05 -8.78 -15.18
N MET A 144 10.36 -7.72 -15.94
CA MET A 144 9.53 -7.28 -17.05
C MET A 144 9.49 -8.28 -18.21
N ALA A 145 10.62 -8.93 -18.52
CA ALA A 145 10.65 -10.00 -19.51
C ALA A 145 9.78 -11.19 -19.07
N GLY A 146 9.91 -11.63 -17.80
CA GLY A 146 9.08 -12.68 -17.23
C GLY A 146 7.59 -12.33 -17.24
N LEU A 147 7.24 -11.08 -16.88
CA LEU A 147 5.87 -10.59 -16.96
C LEU A 147 5.34 -10.63 -18.40
N GLY A 148 6.16 -10.23 -19.38
CA GLY A 148 5.82 -10.31 -20.80
C GLY A 148 5.49 -11.74 -21.25
N VAL A 149 6.28 -12.73 -20.82
CA VAL A 149 6.02 -14.15 -21.09
C VAL A 149 4.71 -14.60 -20.45
N ILE A 150 4.48 -14.28 -19.18
CA ILE A 150 3.24 -14.65 -18.47
C ILE A 150 2.03 -14.04 -19.18
N VAL A 151 2.08 -12.76 -19.53
CA VAL A 151 1.00 -12.07 -20.25
C VAL A 151 0.76 -12.73 -21.61
N ALA A 152 1.81 -13.05 -22.37
CA ALA A 152 1.68 -13.73 -23.66
C ALA A 152 1.01 -15.11 -23.51
N LEU A 153 1.40 -15.89 -22.51
CA LEU A 153 0.78 -17.20 -22.22
C LEU A 153 -0.70 -17.05 -21.82
N TYR A 154 -1.03 -16.03 -21.03
CA TYR A 154 -2.41 -15.71 -20.67
C TYR A 154 -3.26 -15.29 -21.87
N LEU A 155 -2.71 -14.46 -22.74
CA LEU A 155 -3.38 -14.05 -23.98
C LEU A 155 -3.64 -15.27 -24.87
N LEU A 156 -2.64 -16.15 -25.03
CA LEU A 156 -2.79 -17.39 -25.79
C LEU A 156 -3.90 -18.28 -25.21
N ALA A 157 -3.93 -18.45 -23.88
CA ALA A 157 -4.94 -19.23 -23.18
C ALA A 157 -6.36 -18.62 -23.22
N LEU A 158 -6.46 -17.29 -23.22
CA LEU A 158 -7.74 -16.58 -23.32
C LEU A 158 -8.28 -16.62 -24.75
N LEU A 159 -7.40 -16.53 -25.74
CA LEU A 159 -7.71 -16.61 -27.17
C LEU A 159 -7.83 -18.05 -27.67
N THR A 160 -7.63 -19.07 -26.83
CA THR A 160 -7.84 -20.49 -27.14
C THR A 160 -9.12 -20.78 -27.93
N PRO A 161 -10.33 -20.31 -27.56
CA PRO A 161 -11.55 -20.61 -28.34
C PRO A 161 -11.55 -20.01 -29.75
N LEU A 162 -10.70 -19.02 -30.05
CA LEU A 162 -10.52 -18.48 -31.41
C LEU A 162 -9.36 -19.15 -32.15
N LEU A 163 -8.33 -19.58 -31.43
CA LEU A 163 -7.10 -20.14 -32.00
C LEU A 163 -7.13 -21.64 -32.18
N ALA A 164 -7.91 -22.36 -31.37
CA ALA A 164 -7.99 -23.81 -31.44
C ALA A 164 -8.88 -24.24 -32.62
N PRO A 165 -8.34 -24.97 -33.62
CA PRO A 165 -9.11 -25.41 -34.77
C PRO A 165 -10.13 -26.52 -34.45
N PHE A 166 -9.91 -27.29 -33.38
CA PHE A 166 -10.75 -28.43 -33.03
C PHE A 166 -11.11 -28.45 -31.53
N ASP A 167 -12.18 -29.16 -31.20
CA ASP A 167 -12.53 -29.48 -29.82
C ASP A 167 -11.46 -30.41 -29.21
N PRO A 168 -10.89 -30.07 -28.04
CA PRO A 168 -9.81 -30.84 -27.40
C PRO A 168 -10.23 -32.25 -26.94
N VAL A 169 -11.52 -32.51 -26.77
CA VAL A 169 -12.05 -33.80 -26.31
C VAL A 169 -12.63 -34.61 -27.46
N ALA A 170 -13.08 -33.95 -28.54
CA ALA A 170 -13.66 -34.63 -29.69
C ALA A 170 -12.68 -35.63 -30.30
N GLN A 171 -13.16 -36.86 -30.46
CA GLN A 171 -12.39 -37.96 -31.01
C GLN A 171 -12.80 -38.14 -32.48
N GLY A 172 -11.84 -38.01 -33.39
CA GLY A 172 -12.05 -38.24 -34.82
C GLY A 172 -12.13 -39.74 -35.17
N ASP A 173 -12.16 -40.04 -36.46
CA ASP A 173 -12.00 -41.42 -36.94
C ASP A 173 -10.59 -41.91 -36.61
N ILE A 174 -10.47 -42.75 -35.58
CA ILE A 174 -9.21 -43.26 -35.05
C ILE A 174 -8.42 -43.99 -36.13
N VAL A 175 -9.09 -44.63 -37.10
CA VAL A 175 -8.41 -45.42 -38.15
C VAL A 175 -7.69 -44.49 -39.12
N ALA A 176 -8.31 -43.36 -39.46
CA ALA A 176 -7.77 -42.40 -40.43
C ALA A 176 -6.86 -41.33 -39.79
N THR A 177 -7.11 -40.96 -38.53
CA THR A 177 -6.54 -39.76 -37.92
C THR A 177 -5.52 -40.04 -36.84
N ARG A 178 -5.19 -41.30 -36.53
CA ARG A 178 -4.21 -41.65 -35.51
C ARG A 178 -2.77 -41.35 -35.96
N PHE A 179 -2.01 -40.68 -35.09
CA PHE A 179 -0.58 -40.38 -35.30
C PHE A 179 -0.25 -39.67 -36.61
N LEU A 180 -1.09 -38.71 -37.01
CA LEU A 180 -0.78 -37.85 -38.14
C LEU A 180 0.40 -36.94 -37.79
N ALA A 181 1.30 -36.77 -38.76
CA ALA A 181 2.39 -35.80 -38.68
C ALA A 181 1.83 -34.35 -38.68
N PRO A 182 2.63 -33.36 -38.23
CA PRO A 182 2.30 -31.95 -38.36
C PRO A 182 1.89 -31.58 -39.79
N SER A 183 0.73 -30.92 -39.93
CA SER A 183 0.14 -30.52 -41.19
C SER A 183 -0.58 -29.18 -41.06
N GLY A 184 -1.01 -28.58 -42.18
CA GLY A 184 -1.75 -27.32 -42.15
C GLY A 184 -3.09 -27.39 -41.40
N THR A 185 -3.72 -28.57 -41.37
CA THR A 185 -4.93 -28.82 -40.60
C THR A 185 -4.62 -29.18 -39.15
N HIS A 186 -3.59 -30.00 -38.90
CA HIS A 186 -3.12 -30.36 -37.56
C HIS A 186 -1.70 -29.82 -37.31
N PRO A 187 -1.54 -28.57 -36.84
CA PRO A 187 -0.23 -27.92 -36.74
C PRO A 187 0.81 -28.69 -35.91
N MET A 188 0.35 -29.46 -34.92
CA MET A 188 1.19 -30.32 -34.07
C MET A 188 0.92 -31.82 -34.26
N GLY A 189 0.14 -32.19 -35.28
CA GLY A 189 -0.30 -33.57 -35.49
C GLY A 189 -1.37 -34.05 -34.51
N THR A 190 -1.59 -35.35 -34.49
CA THR A 190 -2.65 -35.99 -33.67
C THR A 190 -2.10 -37.07 -32.74
N ASP A 191 -2.84 -37.33 -31.66
CA ASP A 191 -2.49 -38.36 -30.68
C ASP A 191 -2.93 -39.78 -31.09
N ARG A 192 -2.73 -40.77 -30.19
CA ARG A 192 -3.12 -42.18 -30.40
C ARG A 192 -4.63 -42.39 -30.62
N PHE A 193 -5.45 -41.40 -30.29
CA PHE A 193 -6.91 -41.41 -30.41
C PHE A 193 -7.40 -40.51 -31.54
N GLY A 194 -6.49 -39.91 -32.33
CA GLY A 194 -6.87 -39.01 -33.41
C GLY A 194 -7.25 -37.60 -32.97
N ARG A 195 -6.90 -37.20 -31.74
CA ARG A 195 -7.18 -35.85 -31.22
C ARG A 195 -6.08 -34.88 -31.61
N ASP A 196 -6.46 -33.66 -31.97
CA ASP A 196 -5.52 -32.59 -32.33
C ASP A 196 -4.66 -32.14 -31.14
N ILE A 197 -3.34 -32.30 -31.25
CA ILE A 197 -2.41 -32.00 -30.15
C ILE A 197 -2.36 -30.51 -29.88
N PHE A 198 -2.39 -29.67 -30.92
CA PHE A 198 -2.30 -28.22 -30.79
C PHE A 198 -3.45 -27.65 -29.96
N SER A 199 -4.69 -28.02 -30.30
CA SER A 199 -5.90 -27.65 -29.55
C SER A 199 -5.82 -28.14 -28.10
N ARG A 200 -5.37 -29.37 -27.86
CA ARG A 200 -5.20 -29.91 -26.51
C ARG A 200 -4.17 -29.15 -25.68
N VAL A 201 -3.07 -28.70 -26.29
CA VAL A 201 -2.06 -27.87 -25.62
C VAL A 201 -2.64 -26.52 -25.22
N LEU A 202 -3.38 -25.84 -26.11
CA LEU A 202 -3.99 -24.54 -25.82
C LEU A 202 -5.05 -24.60 -24.71
N TYR A 203 -5.93 -25.62 -24.76
CA TYR A 203 -6.92 -25.83 -23.70
C TYR A 203 -6.26 -26.28 -22.39
N GLY A 204 -5.22 -27.11 -22.46
CA GLY A 204 -4.42 -27.50 -21.29
C GLY A 204 -3.72 -26.31 -20.64
N ALA A 205 -3.16 -25.40 -21.45
CA ALA A 205 -2.55 -24.16 -20.96
C ALA A 205 -3.57 -23.29 -20.22
N ARG A 206 -4.79 -23.14 -20.75
CA ARG A 206 -5.88 -22.42 -20.09
C ARG A 206 -6.22 -23.00 -18.72
N ILE A 207 -6.35 -24.31 -18.61
CA ILE A 207 -6.65 -24.98 -17.33
C ILE A 207 -5.48 -24.80 -16.35
N SER A 208 -4.25 -25.10 -16.77
CA SER A 208 -3.05 -25.02 -15.92
C SER A 208 -2.78 -23.60 -15.40
N LEU A 209 -2.90 -22.58 -16.26
CA LEU A 209 -2.73 -21.18 -15.86
C LEU A 209 -3.82 -20.73 -14.87
N SER A 210 -5.07 -21.15 -15.09
CA SER A 210 -6.17 -20.84 -14.17
C SER A 210 -5.93 -21.46 -12.79
N ILE A 211 -5.53 -22.74 -12.76
CA ILE A 211 -5.22 -23.44 -11.50
C ILE A 211 -4.07 -22.75 -10.78
N GLY A 212 -2.97 -22.49 -11.47
CA GLY A 212 -1.78 -21.87 -10.88
C GLY A 212 -2.05 -20.48 -10.32
N PHE A 213 -2.84 -19.67 -11.02
CA PHE A 213 -3.14 -18.31 -10.59
C PHE A 213 -4.07 -18.24 -9.39
N ILE A 214 -5.15 -19.03 -9.38
CA ILE A 214 -6.08 -19.04 -8.25
C ILE A 214 -5.38 -19.63 -7.02
N ALA A 215 -4.65 -20.75 -7.17
CA ALA A 215 -3.91 -21.36 -6.08
C ALA A 215 -2.85 -20.41 -5.51
N MET A 216 -2.08 -19.72 -6.37
CA MET A 216 -1.10 -18.73 -5.93
C MET A 216 -1.78 -17.54 -5.24
N GLY A 217 -2.93 -17.06 -5.73
CA GLY A 217 -3.70 -16.00 -5.09
C GLY A 217 -4.11 -16.36 -3.65
N ILE A 218 -4.61 -17.58 -3.46
CA ILE A 218 -4.94 -18.11 -2.12
C ILE A 218 -3.67 -18.19 -1.25
N ALA A 219 -2.59 -18.75 -1.79
CA ALA A 219 -1.33 -18.93 -1.07
C ALA A 219 -0.73 -17.59 -0.61
N VAL A 220 -0.65 -16.61 -1.50
CA VAL A 220 -0.14 -15.27 -1.20
C VAL A 220 -1.01 -14.57 -0.18
N THR A 221 -2.33 -14.67 -0.31
CA THR A 221 -3.26 -14.04 0.64
C THR A 221 -3.07 -14.62 2.04
N LEU A 222 -3.07 -15.95 2.17
CA LEU A 222 -2.87 -16.62 3.46
C LEU A 222 -1.48 -16.36 4.04
N GLY A 223 -0.43 -16.49 3.22
CA GLY A 223 0.95 -16.29 3.65
C GLY A 223 1.18 -14.85 4.11
N THR A 224 0.66 -13.87 3.37
CA THR A 224 0.75 -12.45 3.76
C THR A 224 -0.01 -12.17 5.05
N LEU A 225 -1.21 -12.73 5.23
CA LEU A 225 -1.98 -12.54 6.45
C LEU A 225 -1.28 -13.14 7.68
N LEU A 226 -0.80 -14.38 7.57
CA LEU A 226 -0.10 -15.07 8.65
C LEU A 226 1.25 -14.42 8.95
N GLY A 227 2.00 -14.03 7.91
CA GLY A 227 3.27 -13.31 8.05
C GLY A 227 3.10 -11.91 8.65
N ALA A 228 2.06 -11.17 8.22
CA ALA A 228 1.73 -9.88 8.82
C ALA A 228 1.30 -10.03 10.29
N LEU A 229 0.55 -11.08 10.63
CA LEU A 229 0.14 -11.37 12.01
C LEU A 229 1.35 -11.71 12.89
N ALA A 230 2.25 -12.56 12.40
CA ALA A 230 3.49 -12.92 13.07
C ALA A 230 4.37 -11.68 13.30
N GLY A 231 4.56 -10.86 12.27
CA GLY A 231 5.35 -9.63 12.35
C GLY A 231 4.72 -8.53 13.22
N TYR A 232 3.38 -8.47 13.29
CA TYR A 232 2.67 -7.48 14.11
C TYR A 232 2.67 -7.84 15.60
N LEU A 233 2.37 -9.10 15.95
CA LEU A 233 2.28 -9.54 17.35
C LEU A 233 3.64 -9.87 17.94
N GLY A 234 4.57 -10.38 17.13
CA GLY A 234 5.91 -10.77 17.56
C GLY A 234 5.93 -11.82 18.69
N GLY A 235 7.11 -12.04 19.26
CA GLY A 235 7.30 -12.84 20.47
C GLY A 235 6.84 -14.30 20.34
N LEU A 236 5.98 -14.74 21.26
CA LEU A 236 5.52 -16.14 21.32
C LEU A 236 4.64 -16.54 20.12
N VAL A 237 3.88 -15.61 19.56
CA VAL A 237 2.99 -15.88 18.42
C VAL A 237 3.80 -16.13 17.17
N ASP A 238 4.80 -15.29 16.90
CA ASP A 238 5.78 -15.48 15.83
C ASP A 238 6.51 -16.83 15.98
N GLY A 239 7.01 -17.13 17.18
CA GLY A 239 7.65 -18.41 17.47
C GLY A 239 6.75 -19.63 17.22
N ALA A 240 5.48 -19.56 17.62
CA ALA A 240 4.52 -20.64 17.38
C ALA A 240 4.19 -20.82 15.89
N LEU A 241 4.00 -19.71 15.16
CA LEU A 241 3.72 -19.71 13.71
C LEU A 241 4.90 -20.24 12.90
N MET A 242 6.14 -19.83 13.23
CA MET A 242 7.33 -20.38 12.60
C MET A 242 7.43 -21.89 12.84
N ARG A 243 7.22 -22.35 14.07
CA ARG A 243 7.26 -23.79 14.39
C ARG A 243 6.19 -24.59 13.65
N PHE A 244 4.98 -24.06 13.58
CA PHE A 244 3.91 -24.68 12.81
C PHE A 244 4.27 -24.77 11.31
N THR A 245 4.84 -23.69 10.76
CA THR A 245 5.28 -23.64 9.36
C THR A 245 6.38 -24.67 9.10
N ASP A 246 7.38 -24.77 9.98
CA ASP A 246 8.45 -25.77 9.88
C ASP A 246 7.91 -27.22 9.92
N MET A 247 6.95 -27.49 10.81
CA MET A 247 6.29 -28.79 10.88
C MET A 247 5.56 -29.10 9.57
N MET A 248 4.82 -28.14 9.02
CA MET A 248 4.06 -28.35 7.78
C MET A 248 4.97 -28.48 6.54
N LEU A 249 6.08 -27.74 6.48
CA LEU A 249 7.09 -27.86 5.42
C LEU A 249 7.80 -29.22 5.42
N SER A 250 7.84 -29.92 6.56
CA SER A 250 8.39 -31.27 6.64
C SER A 250 7.54 -32.34 5.92
N PHE A 251 6.24 -32.05 5.69
CA PHE A 251 5.36 -32.97 4.98
C PHE A 251 5.57 -32.88 3.47
N PRO A 252 5.84 -34.01 2.78
CA PRO A 252 5.99 -34.01 1.33
C PRO A 252 4.68 -33.63 0.63
N ARG A 253 4.65 -32.45 0.01
CA ARG A 253 3.45 -31.90 -0.66
C ARG A 253 2.86 -32.85 -1.70
N LEU A 254 3.70 -33.56 -2.45
CA LEU A 254 3.26 -34.54 -3.46
C LEU A 254 2.47 -35.70 -2.84
N ILE A 255 2.91 -36.19 -1.68
CA ILE A 255 2.24 -37.29 -0.98
C ILE A 255 0.86 -36.83 -0.51
N LEU A 256 0.77 -35.64 0.10
CA LEU A 256 -0.49 -35.06 0.52
C LEU A 256 -1.48 -34.92 -0.65
N LEU A 257 -0.99 -34.45 -1.81
CA LEU A 257 -1.82 -34.29 -3.01
C LEU A 257 -2.37 -35.63 -3.51
N ILE A 258 -1.53 -36.68 -3.57
CA ILE A 258 -1.94 -38.01 -4.02
C ILE A 258 -2.96 -38.62 -3.06
N VAL A 259 -2.73 -38.52 -1.74
CA VAL A 259 -3.66 -39.04 -0.73
C VAL A 259 -5.01 -38.36 -0.82
N ILE A 260 -5.05 -37.02 -0.97
CA ILE A 260 -6.32 -36.29 -1.08
C ILE A 260 -7.05 -36.67 -2.36
N ILE A 261 -6.38 -36.76 -3.51
CA ILE A 261 -7.03 -37.16 -4.77
C ILE A 261 -7.47 -38.64 -4.75
N ALA A 262 -6.82 -39.49 -3.94
CA ALA A 262 -7.25 -40.88 -3.77
C ALA A 262 -8.48 -41.02 -2.85
N MET A 263 -8.63 -40.11 -1.87
CA MET A 263 -9.74 -40.12 -0.92
C MET A 263 -10.99 -39.38 -1.42
N PHE A 264 -10.81 -38.37 -2.27
CA PHE A 264 -11.88 -37.51 -2.78
C PHE A 264 -11.95 -37.61 -4.31
N ASP A 265 -13.12 -37.33 -4.88
CA ASP A 265 -13.25 -37.27 -6.34
C ASP A 265 -12.37 -36.18 -6.93
N ALA A 266 -11.65 -36.54 -8.00
CA ALA A 266 -10.76 -35.64 -8.71
C ALA A 266 -11.56 -34.46 -9.32
N SER A 267 -11.37 -33.26 -8.77
CA SER A 267 -11.96 -32.03 -9.28
C SER A 267 -10.93 -30.90 -9.35
N ILE A 268 -11.12 -29.99 -10.32
CA ILE A 268 -10.27 -28.79 -10.47
C ILE A 268 -10.29 -27.96 -9.18
N PHE A 269 -11.47 -27.84 -8.54
CA PHE A 269 -11.62 -27.11 -7.28
C PHE A 269 -10.81 -27.73 -6.15
N LEU A 270 -10.81 -29.06 -6.01
CA LEU A 270 -10.01 -29.77 -5.01
C LEU A 270 -8.51 -29.52 -5.25
N VAL A 271 -8.04 -29.63 -6.49
CA VAL A 271 -6.63 -29.38 -6.85
C VAL A 271 -6.22 -27.94 -6.50
N VAL A 272 -7.05 -26.95 -6.87
CA VAL A 272 -6.80 -25.54 -6.55
C VAL A 272 -6.76 -25.30 -5.03
N ALA A 273 -7.72 -25.86 -4.30
CA ALA A 273 -7.80 -25.70 -2.85
C ALA A 273 -6.57 -26.30 -2.15
N VAL A 274 -6.19 -27.52 -2.51
CA VAL A 274 -5.01 -28.20 -1.92
C VAL A 274 -3.73 -27.43 -2.24
N LEU A 275 -3.52 -27.03 -3.51
CA LEU A 275 -2.34 -26.27 -3.90
C LEU A 275 -2.28 -24.88 -3.24
N GLY A 276 -3.41 -24.19 -3.10
CA GLY A 276 -3.46 -22.88 -2.46
C GLY A 276 -3.25 -22.94 -0.95
N LEU A 277 -3.95 -23.85 -0.26
CA LEU A 277 -3.87 -24.02 1.20
C LEU A 277 -2.54 -24.60 1.68
N THR A 278 -1.77 -25.21 0.81
CA THR A 278 -0.43 -25.75 1.14
C THR A 278 0.70 -24.93 0.50
N GLY A 279 0.35 -24.02 -0.41
CA GLY A 279 1.31 -23.16 -1.11
C GLY A 279 1.85 -22.03 -0.24
N TRP A 280 1.04 -21.52 0.70
CA TRP A 280 1.36 -20.31 1.48
C TRP A 280 2.62 -20.43 2.34
N MET A 281 3.01 -21.65 2.72
CA MET A 281 4.15 -21.90 3.61
C MET A 281 5.51 -21.49 3.01
N GLY A 282 5.59 -21.36 1.68
CA GLY A 282 6.81 -20.97 0.97
C GLY A 282 6.76 -19.56 0.38
N VAL A 283 5.73 -18.78 0.70
CA VAL A 283 5.56 -17.39 0.27
C VAL A 283 6.03 -16.47 1.39
#